data_AF-A0A1B2I4S4-F1
#
_entry.id   AF-A0A1B2I4S4-F1
#
_cell.length_a   1.000
_cell.length_b   1.000
_cell.length_c   1.000
_cell.angle_alpha   90.00
_cell.angle_beta   90.00
_cell.angle_gamma   90.00
#
_symmetry.space_group_name_H-M   'P 1'
#
loop_
_entity.id
_entity.type
_entity.pdbx_description
1 polymer ?
#
loop_
_entity_poly.entity_id
_entity_poly.type
_entity_poly.pdbx_seq_one_letter_code
_entity_poly.pdbx_strand_id
1 'polypeptide(L)' 'MNFVEKMTELEKILKDLEGDSLSLDLALTEYERGIALVRECRAYLADAQQKISMLSQDGEERPLAVPKAEEAKSDE' A
#
# COMPACT_ATOMS: atom_id res chain seq x y z
N MET A 1 0.51 -9.07 -4.99
CA MET A 1 -0.13 -7.76 -4.80
C MET A 1 0.90 -6.64 -4.85
N ASN A 2 0.68 -5.61 -5.65
CA ASN A 2 1.43 -4.36 -5.62
C ASN A 2 1.05 -3.51 -4.39
N PHE A 3 1.71 -2.37 -4.19
CA PHE A 3 1.47 -1.50 -3.03
C PHE A 3 0.03 -0.98 -2.96
N VAL A 4 -0.54 -0.56 -4.09
CA VAL A 4 -1.90 0.00 -4.17
C VAL A 4 -2.93 -1.06 -3.79
N GLU A 5 -2.79 -2.27 -4.31
CA GLU A 5 -3.67 -3.40 -3.97
C GLU A 5 -3.64 -3.73 -2.48
N LYS A 6 -2.46 -3.67 -1.83
CA LYS A 6 -2.35 -3.89 -0.38
C LYS A 6 -3.04 -2.78 0.43
N MET A 7 -2.95 -1.54 -0.03
CA MET A 7 -3.62 -0.41 0.62
C MET A 7 -5.15 -0.52 0.50
N THR A 8 -5.66 -0.88 -0.69
CA THR A 8 -7.08 -1.13 -0.90
C THR A 8 -7.59 -2.27 -0.01
N GLU A 9 -6.83 -3.34 0.14
CA GLU A 9 -7.22 -4.43 1.03
C GLU A 9 -7.22 -4.00 2.50
N LEU A 10 -6.27 -3.17 2.92
CA LEU A 10 -6.21 -2.62 4.28
C LEU A 10 -7.41 -1.71 4.58
N GLU A 11 -7.82 -0.88 3.63
CA GLU A 11 -9.03 -0.04 3.74
C GLU A 11 -10.29 -0.88 3.88
N LYS A 12 -10.38 -1.99 3.14
CA LYS A 12 -11.48 -2.94 3.25
C LYS A 12 -11.54 -3.58 4.64
N ILE A 13 -10.40 -4.05 5.16
CA ILE A 13 -10.29 -4.62 6.51
C ILE A 13 -10.74 -3.60 7.56
N LEU A 14 -10.32 -2.33 7.44
CA LEU A 14 -10.75 -1.25 8.33
C LEU A 14 -12.27 -1.08 8.31
N LYS A 15 -12.85 -1.03 7.11
CA LYS A 15 -14.31 -0.91 6.95
C LYS A 15 -15.07 -2.10 7.54
N ASP A 16 -14.54 -3.31 7.38
CA ASP A 16 -15.13 -4.53 7.93
C ASP A 16 -15.06 -4.54 9.47
N LEU A 17 -13.95 -4.05 10.05
CA LEU A 17 -13.77 -3.88 11.50
C LEU A 17 -14.65 -2.78 12.12
N GLU A 18 -15.02 -1.76 11.33
CA GLU A 18 -15.95 -0.70 11.76
C GLU A 18 -17.42 -1.15 11.76
N GLY A 19 -17.73 -2.33 11.22
CA GLY A 19 -19.08 -2.87 11.16
C GLY A 19 -19.60 -3.38 12.51
N ASP A 20 -20.78 -2.91 12.91
CA ASP A 20 -21.45 -3.27 14.19
C ASP A 20 -21.81 -4.77 14.33
N SER A 21 -21.76 -5.55 13.25
CA SER A 21 -22.18 -6.96 13.21
C SER A 21 -21.03 -7.98 13.17
N LEU A 22 -19.78 -7.54 13.29
CA LEU A 22 -18.63 -8.43 13.24
C LEU A 22 -18.48 -9.22 14.55
N SER A 23 -18.51 -10.54 14.48
CA SER A 23 -18.23 -11.39 15.64
C SER A 23 -16.79 -11.21 16.11
N LEU A 24 -16.52 -11.40 17.40
CA LEU A 24 -15.18 -11.26 17.99
C LEU A 24 -14.11 -12.09 17.27
N ASP A 25 -14.40 -13.35 16.92
CA ASP A 25 -13.43 -14.22 16.25
C ASP A 25 -13.07 -13.71 14.84
N LEU A 26 -14.05 -13.20 14.11
CA LEU A 26 -13.84 -12.56 12.81
C LEU A 26 -13.06 -11.25 12.97
N ALA A 27 -13.37 -10.44 13.99
CA ALA A 27 -12.63 -9.21 14.28
C ALA A 27 -11.15 -9.47 14.58
N LEU A 28 -10.86 -10.52 15.34
CA LEU A 28 -9.48 -10.95 15.60
C LEU A 28 -8.77 -11.40 14.32
N THR A 29 -9.46 -12.17 13.48
CA THR A 29 -8.91 -12.64 12.20
C THR A 29 -8.59 -11.47 11.25
N GLU A 30 -9.53 -10.54 11.08
CA GLU A 30 -9.33 -9.35 10.25
C GLU A 30 -8.25 -8.42 10.81
N TYR A 31 -8.15 -8.31 12.13
CA TYR A 31 -7.07 -7.56 12.78
C TYR A 31 -5.69 -8.16 12.50
N GLU A 32 -5.52 -9.48 12.68
CA GLU A 32 -4.27 -10.17 12.39
C GLU A 32 -3.86 -9.99 10.92
N ARG A 33 -4.84 -10.11 10.01
CA ARG A 33 -4.66 -9.88 8.58
C ARG A 33 -4.22 -8.45 8.27
N GLY A 34 -4.85 -7.46 8.90
CA GLY A 34 -4.49 -6.05 8.79
C GLY A 34 -3.05 -5.79 9.25
N ILE A 35 -2.65 -6.36 10.39
CA ILE A 35 -1.27 -6.25 10.90
C ILE A 35 -0.25 -6.85 9.92
N ALA A 36 -0.56 -8.00 9.33
CA ALA A 36 0.31 -8.61 8.33
C ALA A 36 0.48 -7.70 7.10
N LEU A 37 -0.62 -7.17 6.56
CA LEU A 37 -0.59 -6.23 5.42
C LEU A 37 0.20 -4.95 5.74
N VAL A 38 0.04 -4.38 6.93
CA VAL A 38 0.81 -3.20 7.36
C VAL A 38 2.31 -3.50 7.38
N ARG A 39 2.72 -4.67 7.85
CA ARG A 39 4.14 -5.09 7.84
C ARG A 39 4.68 -5.19 6.42
N GLU A 40 3.90 -5.79 5.52
CA GLU A 40 4.30 -5.89 4.11
C GLU A 40 4.41 -4.53 3.42
N CYS A 41 3.47 -3.61 3.67
CA CYS A 41 3.53 -2.25 3.14
C CYS A 41 4.79 -1.51 3.62
N ARG A 42 5.13 -1.64 4.91
CA ARG A 42 6.36 -1.05 5.46
C ARG A 42 7.62 -1.64 4.82
N ALA A 43 7.66 -2.95 4.60
CA ALA A 43 8.78 -3.60 3.92
C ALA A 43 8.92 -3.10 2.46
N TYR A 44 7.81 -2.95 1.76
CA TYR A 44 7.79 -2.42 0.40
C TYR A 44 8.34 -0.98 0.33
N LEU A 45 7.92 -0.12 1.26
CA LEU A 45 8.41 1.26 1.35
C LEU A 45 9.90 1.32 1.71
N ALA A 46 10.37 0.45 2.61
CA ALA A 46 11.77 0.36 2.97
C ALA A 46 12.65 -0.05 1.78
N ASP A 47 12.23 -1.04 1.00
CA ASP A 47 12.93 -1.45 -0.23
C ASP A 47 12.95 -0.32 -1.28
N ALA A 48 11.83 0.37 -1.47
CA ALA A 48 11.76 1.54 -2.36
C ALA A 48 12.71 2.66 -1.90
N GLN A 49 12.73 2.98 -0.60
CA GLN A 49 13.62 3.99 -0.04
C GLN A 49 15.10 3.60 -0.17
N GLN A 50 15.44 2.32 0.02
CA GLN A 50 16.80 1.83 -0.19
C GLN A 50 17.24 1.99 -1.65
N LYS A 51 16.37 1.64 -2.60
CA LYS A 51 16.65 1.81 -4.03
C LYS A 51 16.88 3.27 -4.39
N ILE A 52 16.06 4.19 -3.85
CA ILE A 52 16.25 5.64 -4.04
C ILE A 52 17.61 6.06 -3.47
N SER A 53 17.94 5.63 -2.26
CA SER A 53 19.22 5.97 -1.63
C SER A 53 20.43 5.49 -2.43
N MET A 54 20.36 4.30 -3.04
CA MET A 54 21.43 3.78 -3.90
C MET A 54 21.58 4.62 -5.18
N LEU A 55 20.46 4.93 -5.85
CA LEU A 55 20.46 5.75 -7.07
C LEU A 55 20.99 7.17 -6.79
N SER A 56 20.66 7.77 -5.65
CA SER A 56 21.15 9.10 -5.26
C SER A 56 22.63 9.12 -4.88
N GLN A 57 23.20 8.00 -4.41
CA GLN A 57 24.63 7.90 -4.08
C GLN A 57 25.52 7.76 -5.31
N ASP A 58 25.01 7.18 -6.40
CA ASP A 58 25.76 6.99 -7.65
C ASP A 58 25.86 8.26 -8.52
N GLY A 59 25.46 9.42 -8.01
CA GLY A 59 25.68 10.74 -8.64
C GLY A 59 24.79 11.07 -9.84
N GLU A 60 23.92 10.15 -10.27
CA GLU A 60 22.84 10.44 -11.21
C GLU A 60 21.51 10.50 -10.46
N GLU A 61 21.09 11.72 -10.12
CA GLU A 61 19.68 12.00 -9.79
C GLU A 61 18.83 11.75 -11.05
N ARG A 62 18.43 10.50 -11.28
CA ARG A 62 17.39 10.20 -12.27
C ARG A 62 16.05 10.46 -11.60
N PRO A 63 15.26 11.42 -12.10
CA PRO A 63 13.90 11.62 -11.60
C PRO A 63 13.15 10.31 -11.67
N LEU A 64 12.52 9.91 -10.56
CA LEU A 64 11.61 8.77 -10.55
C LEU A 64 10.51 9.08 -11.56
N ALA A 65 10.48 8.35 -12.66
CA ALA A 65 9.36 8.36 -13.58
C ALA A 65 8.16 7.79 -12.83
N VAL A 66 7.39 8.69 -12.20
CA VAL A 66 6.06 8.35 -11.72
C VAL A 66 5.29 7.94 -12.96
N PRO A 67 4.79 6.70 -13.08
CA PRO A 67 3.88 6.38 -14.16
C PRO A 67 2.70 7.32 -13.96
N LYS A 68 2.59 8.32 -14.82
CA LYS A 68 1.43 9.22 -14.88
C LYS A 68 0.25 8.27 -14.97
N ALA A 69 -0.54 8.18 -13.89
CA ALA A 69 -1.85 7.56 -13.95
C ALA A 69 -2.50 8.18 -15.18
N GLU A 70 -2.81 7.33 -16.16
CA GLU A 70 -3.46 7.71 -17.40
C GLU A 70 -4.50 8.77 -17.06
N GLU A 71 -4.32 9.95 -17.66
CA GLU A 71 -5.39 10.93 -17.78
C GLU A 71 -6.57 10.18 -18.38
N ALA A 72 -7.48 9.74 -17.50
CA ALA A 72 -8.81 9.33 -17.88
C ALA A 72 -9.38 10.53 -18.61
N LYS A 73 -9.37 10.43 -19.94
CA LYS A 73 -9.92 11.43 -20.85
C LYS A 73 -11.28 11.85 -20.32
N SER A 74 -11.35 13.10 -19.89
CA SER A 74 -12.52 13.92 -20.06
C SER A 74 -12.79 13.99 -21.56
N ASP A 75 -13.65 13.10 -22.06
CA ASP A 75 -14.33 13.25 -23.34
C ASP A 75 -15.83 13.32 -23.05
N GLU A 76 -16.33 14.56 -23.16
CA GLU A 76 -17.70 15.04 -23.42
C GLU A 76 -18.89 14.53 -22.59
#